data_AF-A0A2U9CAE8-F1
#
_entry.id   AF-A0A2U9CAE8-F1
#
_cell.length_a   1.000
_cell.length_b   1.000
_cell.length_c   1.000
_cell.angle_alpha   90.00
_cell.angle_beta   90.00
_cell.angle_gamma   90.00
#
_symmetry.space_group_name_H-M   'P 1'
#
loop_
_entity.id
_entity.type
_entity.pdbx_description
1 polymer ?
#
loop_
_entity_poly.entity_id
_entity_poly.type
_entity_poly.pdbx_seq_one_letter_code
_entity_poly.pdbx_strand_id
1 'polypeptide(L)'
;MFCLRLCLRLRLLPGTRVSDVSRHSAHKLASLHGATKLPPNKTQNLLYPFSGLEAYLDRSVDRTPFQLFHPSVEDMVNAEKLFNASPTHKIDYYVSAERMDHVPALRQPEVCFIGRSNVGKSSLIKALFSLTPEVEVRVSKTPMLVTKIDKCGHGTLLTNLLSLQEVVKTRTSCCFPQPLLVSSLQFLGIYLLRCFICHLTGSIRLTDTSQIRAEASD
;
A
#
# COMPACT_ATOMS: atom_id res chain seq x y z
N MET A 1 1.02 21.43 -10.00
CA MET A 1 0.47 20.43 -9.06
C MET A 1 0.41 19.12 -9.81
N PHE A 2 1.06 18.06 -9.36
CA PHE A 2 1.21 16.85 -10.17
C PHE A 2 0.75 15.61 -9.38
N CYS A 3 -0.21 14.87 -9.91
CA CYS A 3 -0.65 13.59 -9.36
C CYS A 3 0.01 12.44 -10.11
N LEU A 4 0.69 11.53 -9.40
CA LEU A 4 0.94 10.20 -9.95
C LEU A 4 -0.36 9.42 -9.84
N ARG A 5 -1.23 9.60 -10.84
CA ARG A 5 -2.41 8.75 -11.06
C ARG A 5 -1.91 7.39 -11.51
N LEU A 6 -1.85 6.47 -10.55
CA LEU A 6 -1.55 5.08 -10.81
C LEU A 6 -2.78 4.44 -11.49
N CYS A 7 -2.84 4.53 -12.83
CA CYS A 7 -3.89 3.91 -13.63
C CYS A 7 -3.65 2.40 -13.77
N LEU A 8 -3.81 1.66 -12.67
CA LEU A 8 -3.89 0.22 -12.66
C LEU A 8 -5.10 -0.22 -13.49
N ARG A 9 -4.89 -0.54 -14.78
CA ARG A 9 -5.94 -1.12 -15.65
C ARG A 9 -6.20 -2.57 -15.24
N LEU A 10 -6.99 -2.71 -14.18
CA LEU A 10 -7.36 -3.99 -13.58
C LEU A 10 -8.60 -4.55 -14.29
N ARG A 11 -8.39 -5.04 -15.51
CA ARG A 11 -9.34 -5.94 -16.17
C ARG A 11 -8.91 -7.38 -15.93
N LEU A 12 -9.42 -7.98 -14.85
CA LEU A 12 -9.42 -9.42 -14.70
C LEU A 12 -10.37 -10.03 -15.75
N LEU A 13 -9.83 -10.40 -16.91
CA LEU A 13 -10.52 -11.28 -17.85
C LEU A 13 -10.31 -12.74 -17.42
N PRO A 14 -11.38 -13.55 -17.31
CA PRO A 14 -11.26 -14.93 -16.86
C PRO A 14 -10.58 -15.80 -17.92
N GLY A 15 -9.54 -16.53 -17.51
CA GLY A 15 -8.95 -17.61 -18.28
C GLY A 15 -7.91 -17.20 -19.33
N THR A 16 -6.63 -17.22 -18.97
CA THR A 16 -5.52 -17.52 -19.92
C THR A 16 -4.28 -17.96 -19.15
N ARG A 17 -3.48 -18.85 -19.75
CA ARG A 17 -2.27 -19.40 -19.10
C ARG A 17 -1.15 -18.35 -19.07
N VAL A 18 -0.44 -18.27 -17.95
CA VAL A 18 0.70 -17.36 -17.76
C VAL A 18 1.94 -17.98 -18.42
N SER A 19 2.56 -17.23 -19.35
CA SER A 19 3.89 -17.51 -19.88
C SER A 19 4.95 -16.73 -19.10
N ASP A 20 6.01 -17.42 -18.67
CA ASP A 20 7.06 -16.85 -17.82
C ASP A 20 7.97 -15.89 -18.61
N VAL A 21 8.15 -14.66 -18.12
CA VAL A 21 9.00 -13.63 -18.72
C VAL A 21 10.17 -13.37 -17.77
N SER A 22 11.39 -13.32 -18.31
CA SER A 22 12.62 -13.33 -17.51
C SER A 22 12.69 -12.17 -16.51
N ARG A 23 12.48 -12.49 -15.23
CA ARG A 23 12.55 -11.54 -14.12
C ARG A 23 13.97 -11.01 -13.94
N HIS A 24 14.25 -9.78 -14.39
CA HIS A 24 15.37 -9.01 -13.87
C HIS A 24 15.27 -8.96 -12.33
N SER A 25 16.41 -9.09 -11.64
CA SER A 25 16.51 -9.38 -10.20
C SER A 25 15.68 -8.44 -9.31
N ALA A 26 14.42 -8.77 -9.09
CA ALA A 26 13.56 -8.11 -8.11
C ALA A 26 14.17 -8.25 -6.71
N HIS A 27 13.92 -7.28 -5.84
CA HIS A 27 14.41 -7.32 -4.46
C HIS A 27 13.96 -8.62 -3.77
N LYS A 28 14.82 -9.26 -2.95
CA LYS A 28 14.54 -10.56 -2.33
C LYS A 28 13.23 -10.60 -1.51
N LEU A 29 12.83 -9.43 -0.99
CA LEU A 29 11.59 -9.21 -0.24
C LEU A 29 10.53 -8.44 -1.06
N ALA A 30 10.55 -8.51 -2.39
CA ALA A 30 9.55 -7.87 -3.26
C ALA A 30 8.29 -8.72 -3.49
N SER A 31 8.40 -10.05 -3.37
CA SER A 31 7.30 -11.01 -3.52
C SER A 31 7.00 -11.72 -2.21
N LEU A 32 5.72 -11.94 -1.94
CA LEU A 32 5.24 -12.58 -0.70
C LEU A 32 5.73 -14.03 -0.58
N HIS A 33 5.97 -14.71 -1.71
CA HIS A 33 6.64 -16.02 -1.74
C HIS A 33 8.11 -15.98 -1.24
N GLY A 34 8.77 -14.82 -1.29
CA GLY A 34 10.06 -14.59 -0.63
C GLY A 34 9.90 -14.31 0.87
N ALA A 35 8.84 -13.60 1.26
CA ALA A 35 8.52 -13.26 2.65
C ALA A 35 8.15 -14.47 3.51
N THR A 36 7.36 -15.41 2.97
CA THR A 36 6.93 -16.63 3.71
C THR A 36 8.06 -17.61 4.02
N LYS A 37 9.26 -17.42 3.42
CA LYS A 37 10.47 -18.19 3.74
C LYS A 37 11.22 -17.67 4.98
N LEU A 38 10.74 -16.59 5.59
CA LEU A 38 11.27 -16.05 6.84
C LEU A 38 10.62 -16.74 8.07
N PRO A 39 11.29 -16.74 9.24
CA PRO A 39 10.69 -17.20 10.49
C PRO A 39 9.38 -16.46 10.81
N PRO A 40 8.36 -17.11 11.43
CA PRO A 40 7.02 -16.55 11.61
C PRO A 40 7.00 -15.13 12.18
N ASN A 41 7.75 -14.85 13.25
CA ASN A 41 7.82 -13.51 13.86
C ASN A 41 8.37 -12.43 12.91
N LYS A 42 9.31 -12.80 12.01
CA LYS A 42 9.85 -11.87 11.00
C LYS A 42 8.86 -11.66 9.87
N THR A 43 8.13 -12.70 9.46
CA THR A 43 7.04 -12.61 8.48
C THR A 43 5.90 -11.75 9.01
N GLN A 44 5.48 -11.96 10.26
CA GLN A 44 4.42 -11.17 10.92
C GLN A 44 4.77 -9.68 10.91
N ASN A 45 5.97 -9.30 11.39
CA ASN A 45 6.40 -7.90 11.40
C ASN A 45 6.64 -7.32 9.99
N LEU A 46 6.93 -8.15 8.99
CA LEU A 46 7.07 -7.74 7.58
C LEU A 46 5.71 -7.43 6.93
N LEU A 47 4.68 -8.22 7.23
CA LEU A 47 3.32 -8.00 6.74
C LEU A 47 2.59 -6.91 7.56
N TYR A 48 2.74 -6.94 8.88
CA TYR A 48 2.07 -6.05 9.84
C TYR A 48 3.09 -5.33 10.74
N PRO A 49 3.69 -4.21 10.32
CA PRO A 49 4.78 -3.59 11.06
C PRO A 49 4.39 -3.10 12.47
N PHE A 50 3.10 -2.90 12.71
CA PHE A 50 2.58 -2.54 14.04
C PHE A 50 2.77 -3.65 15.08
N SER A 51 2.74 -4.95 14.72
CA SER A 51 2.94 -6.04 15.69
C SER A 51 4.32 -6.00 16.35
N GLY A 52 5.32 -5.46 15.66
CA GLY A 52 6.65 -5.21 16.22
C GLY A 52 6.71 -4.01 17.19
N LEU A 53 5.68 -3.16 17.20
CA LEU A 53 5.56 -1.99 18.08
C LEU A 53 4.70 -2.25 19.32
N GLU A 54 3.77 -3.22 19.25
CA GLU A 54 2.81 -3.52 20.34
C GLU A 54 3.49 -3.82 21.69
N ALA A 55 4.69 -4.42 21.68
CA ALA A 55 5.48 -4.71 22.87
C ALA A 55 6.00 -3.46 23.61
N TYR A 56 6.00 -2.29 22.96
CA TYR A 56 6.40 -1.01 23.56
C TYR A 56 5.19 -0.15 23.99
N LEU A 57 3.96 -0.62 23.75
CA LEU A 57 2.74 0.05 24.17
C LEU A 57 2.25 -0.50 25.51
N ASP A 58 1.84 0.40 26.41
CA ASP A 58 1.19 0.00 27.65
C ASP A 58 -0.10 -0.82 27.37
N ARG A 59 -0.49 -1.68 28.32
CA ARG A 59 -1.67 -2.52 28.18
C ARG A 59 -2.96 -1.71 28.02
N SER A 60 -3.04 -0.52 28.63
CA SER A 60 -4.20 0.38 28.55
C SER A 60 -4.45 1.02 27.17
N VAL A 61 -3.48 0.99 26.26
CA VAL A 61 -3.64 1.58 24.92
C VAL A 61 -4.56 0.71 24.07
N ASP A 62 -5.63 1.31 23.53
CA ASP A 62 -6.52 0.64 22.57
C ASP A 62 -5.75 0.30 21.27
N ARG A 63 -5.74 -0.99 20.93
CA ARG A 63 -5.07 -1.53 19.74
C ARG A 63 -6.03 -1.71 18.55
N THR A 64 -7.34 -1.67 18.79
CA THR A 64 -8.39 -1.93 17.80
C THR A 64 -8.24 -1.10 16.52
N PRO A 65 -7.94 0.23 16.56
CA PRO A 65 -7.86 1.04 15.36
C PRO A 65 -6.57 0.80 14.55
N PHE A 66 -5.70 -0.11 14.97
CA PHE A 66 -4.56 -0.60 14.19
C PHE A 66 -4.82 -1.94 13.48
N GLN A 67 -5.99 -2.54 13.70
CA GLN A 67 -6.34 -3.90 13.23
C GLN A 67 -7.65 -3.95 12.40
N LEU A 68 -8.17 -2.79 11.98
CA LEU A 68 -9.37 -2.65 11.13
C LEU A 68 -9.18 -3.23 9.71
N PHE A 69 -7.99 -3.11 9.15
CA PHE A 69 -7.57 -3.73 7.90
C PHE A 69 -6.50 -4.79 8.20
N HIS A 70 -6.97 -6.03 8.37
CA HIS A 70 -6.14 -7.20 8.68
C HIS A 70 -6.47 -8.37 7.73
N PRO A 71 -6.21 -8.23 6.42
CA PRO A 71 -6.60 -9.21 5.40
C PRO A 71 -5.80 -10.51 5.53
N SER A 72 -6.28 -11.64 4.99
CA SER A 72 -5.54 -12.90 5.06
C SER A 72 -4.22 -12.84 4.25
N VAL A 73 -3.30 -13.78 4.52
CA VAL A 73 -2.10 -13.95 3.68
C VAL A 73 -2.49 -14.29 2.24
N GLU A 74 -3.59 -15.03 2.04
CA GLU A 74 -4.12 -15.35 0.72
C GLU A 74 -4.64 -14.10 -0.01
N ASP A 75 -5.36 -13.21 0.67
CA ASP A 75 -5.78 -11.91 0.11
C ASP A 75 -4.58 -11.08 -0.36
N MET A 76 -3.49 -11.05 0.44
CA MET A 76 -2.26 -10.36 0.03
C MET A 76 -1.57 -11.01 -1.18
N VAL A 77 -1.60 -12.35 -1.30
CA VAL A 77 -1.11 -13.07 -2.49
C VAL A 77 -1.97 -12.77 -3.71
N ASN A 78 -3.29 -12.68 -3.54
CA ASN A 78 -4.22 -12.30 -4.60
C ASN A 78 -4.02 -10.85 -5.05
N ALA A 79 -3.77 -9.93 -4.11
CA ALA A 79 -3.38 -8.56 -4.40
C ALA A 79 -2.04 -8.47 -5.15
N GLU A 80 -1.03 -9.26 -4.76
CA GLU A 80 0.30 -9.21 -5.37
C GLU A 80 0.27 -9.52 -6.88
N LYS A 81 -0.63 -10.39 -7.33
CA LYS A 81 -0.84 -10.67 -8.77
C LYS A 81 -1.15 -9.40 -9.57
N LEU A 82 -1.80 -8.41 -8.96
CA LEU A 82 -2.18 -7.12 -9.54
C LEU A 82 -1.07 -6.05 -9.49
N PHE A 83 0.13 -6.41 -9.00
CA PHE A 83 1.35 -5.59 -9.05
C PHE A 83 2.45 -6.23 -9.92
N ASN A 84 2.18 -7.40 -10.51
CA ASN A 84 3.00 -8.02 -11.55
C ASN A 84 2.37 -7.68 -12.91
N ALA A 85 3.10 -7.00 -13.79
CA ALA A 85 2.63 -6.82 -15.16
C ALA A 85 2.54 -8.16 -15.90
N SER A 86 1.60 -8.23 -16.85
CA SER A 86 1.42 -9.35 -17.76
C SER A 86 0.88 -8.84 -19.10
N PRO A 87 0.84 -9.65 -20.17
CA PRO A 87 0.28 -9.24 -21.45
C PRO A 87 -1.18 -8.74 -21.37
N THR A 88 -1.96 -9.22 -20.40
CA THR A 88 -3.36 -8.83 -20.16
C THR A 88 -3.53 -7.75 -19.09
N HIS A 89 -2.55 -7.58 -18.20
CA HIS A 89 -2.54 -6.54 -17.16
C HIS A 89 -1.26 -5.70 -17.27
N LYS A 90 -1.34 -4.60 -18.02
CA LYS A 90 -0.24 -3.63 -18.13
C LYS A 90 -0.24 -2.65 -16.96
N ILE A 91 0.96 -2.35 -16.48
CA ILE A 91 1.23 -1.29 -15.51
C ILE A 91 2.21 -0.34 -16.20
N ASP A 92 1.73 0.84 -16.58
CA ASP A 92 2.47 1.82 -17.37
C ASP A 92 2.46 3.19 -16.69
N TYR A 93 3.51 3.98 -16.90
CA TYR A 93 3.44 5.42 -16.64
C TYR A 93 2.52 6.07 -17.70
N TYR A 94 1.48 6.80 -17.25
CA TYR A 94 0.47 7.35 -18.15
C TYR A 94 0.76 8.79 -18.57
N VAL A 95 0.69 9.75 -17.63
CA VAL A 95 0.94 11.18 -17.92
C VAL A 95 1.32 11.93 -16.65
N SER A 96 2.04 13.04 -16.82
CA SER A 96 2.34 14.02 -15.77
C SER A 96 1.62 15.33 -16.10
N ALA A 97 0.59 15.66 -15.34
CA ALA A 97 -0.15 16.92 -15.49
C ALA A 97 0.42 17.98 -14.54
N GLU A 98 0.81 19.15 -15.07
CA GLU A 98 1.28 20.31 -14.29
C GLU A 98 0.13 21.16 -13.74
N ARG A 99 -0.96 21.21 -14.51
CA ARG A 99 -2.18 21.99 -14.33
C ARG A 99 -3.38 21.05 -14.32
N MET A 100 -4.45 21.43 -13.61
CA MET A 100 -5.68 20.63 -13.55
C MET A 100 -6.30 20.43 -14.94
N ASP A 101 -6.20 21.44 -15.79
CA ASP A 101 -6.67 21.45 -17.19
C ASP A 101 -6.03 20.36 -18.07
N HIS A 102 -4.86 19.84 -17.67
CA HIS A 102 -4.14 18.76 -18.37
C HIS A 102 -4.35 17.38 -17.72
N VAL A 103 -5.18 17.29 -16.68
CA VAL A 103 -5.46 16.03 -15.99
C VAL A 103 -6.42 15.20 -16.85
N PRO A 104 -6.07 13.95 -17.20
CA PRO A 104 -6.91 13.11 -18.05
C PRO A 104 -8.21 12.73 -17.34
N ALA A 105 -9.34 12.79 -18.06
CA ALA A 105 -10.63 12.31 -17.59
C ALA A 105 -10.67 10.77 -17.57
N LEU A 106 -10.17 10.17 -16.49
CA LEU A 106 -10.26 8.74 -16.24
C LEU A 106 -11.61 8.40 -15.57
N ARG A 107 -12.10 7.18 -15.82
CA ARG A 107 -13.31 6.62 -15.17
C ARG A 107 -12.98 5.49 -14.18
N GLN A 108 -11.71 5.14 -14.08
CA GLN A 108 -11.17 4.13 -13.17
C GLN A 108 -11.02 4.71 -11.76
N PRO A 109 -11.07 3.88 -10.70
CA PRO A 109 -10.71 4.32 -9.35
C PRO A 109 -9.23 4.72 -9.28
N GLU A 110 -8.88 5.60 -8.34
CA GLU A 110 -7.57 6.24 -8.27
C GLU A 110 -6.99 6.29 -6.86
N VAL A 111 -5.65 6.31 -6.81
CA VAL A 111 -4.81 6.29 -5.61
C VAL A 111 -3.66 7.28 -5.85
N CYS A 112 -3.40 8.21 -4.92
CA CYS A 112 -2.59 9.43 -5.14
C CYS A 112 -1.65 9.69 -3.94
N PHE A 113 -0.31 9.70 -4.04
CA PHE A 113 0.59 9.55 -2.86
C PHE A 113 1.12 10.82 -2.16
N ILE A 114 1.06 10.94 -0.81
CA ILE A 114 1.60 12.10 -0.03
C ILE A 114 3.09 11.96 0.20
N GLY A 115 3.67 13.11 0.44
CA GLY A 115 4.77 13.18 1.37
C GLY A 115 5.28 14.59 1.41
N ARG A 116 5.73 15.01 2.60
CA ARG A 116 6.58 16.19 2.76
C ARG A 116 7.82 16.12 1.84
N SER A 117 8.28 14.91 1.51
CA SER A 117 9.42 14.66 0.61
C SER A 117 8.97 13.96 -0.69
N ASN A 118 9.54 14.39 -1.82
CA ASN A 118 9.38 13.68 -3.10
C ASN A 118 10.15 12.36 -3.12
N VAL A 119 11.37 12.33 -2.57
CA VAL A 119 12.17 11.10 -2.42
C VAL A 119 11.38 10.03 -1.64
N GLY A 120 10.74 10.44 -0.54
CA GLY A 120 9.88 9.56 0.25
C GLY A 120 8.77 8.88 -0.56
N LYS A 121 8.07 9.67 -1.40
CA LYS A 121 7.05 9.18 -2.34
C LYS A 121 7.63 8.24 -3.39
N SER A 122 8.67 8.67 -4.12
CA SER A 122 9.29 7.89 -5.20
C SER A 122 9.77 6.53 -4.74
N SER A 123 10.45 6.44 -3.59
CA SER A 123 10.88 5.15 -3.06
C SER A 123 9.71 4.24 -2.66
N LEU A 124 8.59 4.81 -2.19
CA LEU A 124 7.40 4.01 -1.85
C LEU A 124 6.73 3.44 -3.10
N ILE A 125 6.53 4.26 -4.12
CA ILE A 125 5.97 3.82 -5.40
C ILE A 125 6.89 2.77 -6.04
N LYS A 126 8.21 2.99 -6.06
CA LYS A 126 9.18 1.99 -6.53
C LYS A 126 9.14 0.68 -5.74
N ALA A 127 8.91 0.72 -4.42
CA ALA A 127 8.74 -0.49 -3.62
C ALA A 127 7.42 -1.23 -3.97
N LEU A 128 6.31 -0.50 -4.16
CA LEU A 128 5.04 -1.07 -4.60
C LEU A 128 5.17 -1.78 -5.97
N PHE A 129 5.81 -1.15 -6.96
CA PHE A 129 6.01 -1.68 -8.32
C PHE A 129 7.33 -2.43 -8.52
N SER A 130 7.98 -2.86 -7.43
CA SER A 130 9.24 -3.64 -7.49
C SER A 130 9.14 -4.99 -8.22
N LEU A 131 7.92 -5.48 -8.48
CA LEU A 131 7.64 -6.67 -9.30
C LEU A 131 7.44 -6.35 -10.79
N THR A 132 7.37 -5.07 -11.15
CA THR A 132 7.32 -4.58 -12.53
C THR A 132 8.40 -3.51 -12.72
N PRO A 133 9.68 -3.89 -12.83
CA PRO A 133 10.81 -2.96 -12.86
C PRO A 133 10.85 -2.06 -14.10
N GLU A 134 10.07 -2.38 -15.14
CA GLU A 134 9.91 -1.60 -16.37
C GLU A 134 9.13 -0.29 -16.17
N VAL A 135 8.42 -0.13 -15.04
CA VAL A 135 7.64 1.09 -14.73
C VAL A 135 8.57 2.26 -14.38
N GLU A 136 8.64 3.26 -15.26
CA GLU A 136 9.36 4.50 -14.96
C GLU A 136 8.61 5.36 -13.92
N VAL A 137 9.07 5.29 -12.66
CA VAL A 137 8.45 6.05 -11.55
C VAL A 137 8.88 7.52 -11.55
N ARG A 138 8.10 8.37 -12.23
CA ARG A 138 8.17 9.84 -12.16
C ARG A 138 7.22 10.38 -11.08
N VAL A 139 7.72 11.23 -10.18
CA VAL A 139 6.96 11.65 -8.99
C VAL A 139 6.78 13.16 -8.87
N SER A 140 5.74 13.48 -8.12
CA SER A 140 4.77 14.51 -8.44
C SER A 140 4.35 15.19 -7.11
N LYS A 141 3.93 16.46 -7.12
CA LYS A 141 3.61 17.23 -5.89
C LYS A 141 2.10 17.22 -5.52
N THR A 142 1.45 16.07 -5.26
CA THR A 142 -0.02 15.92 -4.92
C THR A 142 -0.30 14.57 -4.19
N PRO A 143 -1.29 14.40 -3.25
CA PRO A 143 -1.11 13.57 -2.02
C PRO A 143 -2.18 12.50 -1.52
N MET A 144 -1.75 11.54 -0.64
CA MET A 144 -2.43 10.52 0.26
C MET A 144 -1.53 10.23 1.48
N LEU A 145 -2.03 10.26 2.71
CA LEU A 145 -1.24 9.99 3.93
C LEU A 145 -0.64 8.57 4.02
N VAL A 146 0.69 8.46 4.12
CA VAL A 146 1.41 7.19 4.41
C VAL A 146 2.59 7.44 5.35
N THR A 147 2.70 6.66 6.43
CA THR A 147 3.72 6.86 7.47
C THR A 147 4.93 5.97 7.24
N LYS A 148 6.07 6.59 6.89
CA LYS A 148 7.36 5.90 6.78
C LYS A 148 8.02 5.72 8.13
N ILE A 149 8.38 4.47 8.45
CA ILE A 149 8.98 4.09 9.74
C ILE A 149 10.52 4.14 9.74
N ASP A 150 11.14 4.24 8.56
CA ASP A 150 12.60 4.18 8.33
C ASP A 150 13.48 5.24 9.04
N LYS A 151 12.89 6.27 9.67
CA LYS A 151 13.61 7.50 10.09
C LYS A 151 13.41 7.93 11.54
N CYS A 152 12.73 7.14 12.37
CA CYS A 152 12.45 7.49 13.76
C CYS A 152 12.55 6.25 14.67
N GLY A 153 13.09 6.44 15.88
CA GLY A 153 13.10 5.39 16.89
C GLY A 153 11.68 5.04 17.37
N HIS A 154 11.52 3.84 17.94
CA HIS A 154 10.23 3.27 18.34
C HIS A 154 9.37 4.22 19.18
N GLY A 155 9.94 4.92 20.17
CA GLY A 155 9.21 5.89 20.99
C GLY A 155 8.62 7.05 20.17
N THR A 156 9.45 7.75 19.38
CA THR A 156 9.00 8.85 18.50
C THR A 156 7.99 8.37 17.46
N LEU A 157 8.17 7.16 16.92
CA LEU A 157 7.22 6.55 16.00
C LEU A 157 5.85 6.37 16.67
N LEU A 158 5.82 5.80 17.87
CA LEU A 158 4.58 5.59 18.64
C LEU A 158 3.90 6.89 19.05
N THR A 159 4.64 7.90 19.54
CA THR A 159 4.07 9.22 19.84
C THR A 159 3.42 9.86 18.61
N ASN A 160 4.09 9.80 17.46
CA ASN A 160 3.55 10.31 16.20
C ASN A 160 2.32 9.51 15.74
N LEU A 161 2.34 8.19 15.93
CA LEU A 161 1.28 7.27 15.52
C LEU A 161 -0.01 7.47 16.31
N LEU A 162 0.09 7.59 17.64
CA LEU A 162 -1.03 7.89 18.54
C LEU A 162 -1.58 9.30 18.26
N SER A 163 -0.70 10.29 18.10
CA SER A 163 -1.10 11.67 17.73
C SER A 163 -1.82 11.72 16.38
N LEU A 164 -1.39 10.89 15.41
CA LEU A 164 -2.00 10.81 14.09
C LEU A 164 -3.39 10.15 14.15
N GLN A 165 -3.60 9.13 15.00
CA GLN A 165 -4.94 8.58 15.22
C GLN A 165 -5.91 9.63 15.75
N GLU A 166 -5.50 10.41 16.76
CA GLU A 166 -6.35 11.48 17.30
C GLU A 166 -6.65 12.55 16.24
N VAL A 167 -5.67 12.93 15.40
CA VAL A 167 -5.91 13.84 14.26
C VAL A 167 -6.87 13.24 13.22
N VAL A 168 -6.75 11.94 12.90
CA VAL A 168 -7.65 11.27 11.95
C VAL A 168 -9.08 11.24 12.51
N LYS A 169 -9.27 10.80 13.76
CA LYS A 169 -10.59 10.76 14.43
C LYS A 169 -11.24 12.12 14.57
N THR A 170 -10.48 13.18 14.88
CA THR A 170 -11.03 14.50 15.25
C THR A 170 -11.03 15.54 14.14
N ARG A 171 -10.21 15.37 13.09
CA ARG A 171 -10.02 16.38 12.03
C ARG A 171 -10.23 15.86 10.61
N THR A 172 -10.63 14.61 10.43
CA THR A 172 -10.92 14.06 9.10
C THR A 172 -12.21 13.25 9.12
N SER A 173 -13.08 13.46 8.13
CA SER A 173 -14.36 12.74 7.98
C SER A 173 -14.32 11.63 6.93
N CYS A 174 -13.21 11.50 6.19
CA CYS A 174 -13.11 10.62 5.02
C CYS A 174 -11.78 9.85 4.92
N CYS A 175 -10.92 9.92 5.94
CA CYS A 175 -9.69 9.14 5.97
C CYS A 175 -9.94 7.78 6.62
N PHE A 176 -9.35 6.72 6.06
CA PHE A 176 -9.40 5.41 6.68
C PHE A 176 -8.76 5.43 8.08
N PRO A 177 -9.42 4.97 9.16
CA PRO A 177 -8.96 5.24 10.53
C PRO A 177 -7.62 4.58 10.90
N GLN A 178 -7.26 3.48 10.25
CA GLN A 178 -6.01 2.76 10.53
C GLN A 178 -4.81 3.36 9.77
N PRO A 179 -3.76 3.80 10.48
CA PRO A 179 -2.52 4.25 9.83
C PRO A 179 -1.74 3.06 9.28
N LEU A 180 -1.40 3.09 7.99
CA LEU A 180 -0.55 2.07 7.36
C LEU A 180 0.93 2.46 7.50
N LEU A 181 1.65 1.68 8.32
CA LEU A 181 3.09 1.77 8.53
C LEU A 181 3.84 1.08 7.39
N VAL A 182 4.81 1.75 6.77
CA VAL A 182 5.61 1.14 5.69
C VAL A 182 7.11 1.48 5.75
N SER A 183 7.93 0.54 5.26
CA SER A 183 9.33 0.75 4.90
C SER A 183 9.52 0.43 3.41
N SER A 184 10.12 1.36 2.66
CA SER A 184 10.51 1.07 1.27
C SER A 184 11.85 0.35 1.14
N LEU A 185 12.66 0.36 2.21
CA LEU A 185 13.99 -0.24 2.23
C LEU A 185 13.91 -1.71 2.69
N GLN A 186 13.11 -1.96 3.72
CA GLN A 186 12.95 -3.28 4.35
C GLN A 186 11.68 -4.01 3.90
N PHE A 187 10.86 -3.39 3.03
CA PHE A 187 9.58 -3.91 2.53
C PHE A 187 8.48 -4.12 3.59
N LEU A 188 8.69 -3.65 4.83
CA LEU A 188 7.70 -3.66 5.90
C LEU A 188 6.40 -2.99 5.44
N GLY A 189 5.26 -3.68 5.59
CA GLY A 189 3.92 -3.17 5.27
C GLY A 189 3.62 -2.95 3.79
N ILE A 190 4.56 -3.21 2.86
CA ILE A 190 4.34 -3.03 1.41
C ILE A 190 3.25 -4.00 0.91
N TYR A 191 3.23 -5.23 1.43
CA TYR A 191 2.21 -6.24 1.11
C TYR A 191 0.81 -5.83 1.56
N LEU A 192 0.70 -5.34 2.81
CA LEU A 192 -0.53 -4.80 3.36
C LEU A 192 -1.03 -3.60 2.53
N LEU A 193 -0.13 -2.69 2.14
CA LEU A 193 -0.48 -1.54 1.29
C LEU A 193 -0.91 -1.94 -0.13
N ARG A 194 -0.28 -2.96 -0.74
CA ARG A 194 -0.74 -3.54 -2.02
C ARG A 194 -2.17 -4.08 -1.88
N CYS A 195 -2.43 -4.88 -0.85
CA CYS A 195 -3.74 -5.44 -0.56
C CYS A 195 -4.80 -4.35 -0.32
N PHE A 196 -4.45 -3.33 0.46
CA PHE A 196 -5.33 -2.19 0.73
C PHE A 196 -5.70 -1.41 -0.53
N ILE A 197 -4.72 -1.13 -1.40
CA ILE A 197 -4.95 -0.48 -2.69
C ILE A 197 -5.92 -1.31 -3.54
N CYS A 198 -5.68 -2.62 -3.70
CA CYS A 198 -6.55 -3.48 -4.48
C CYS A 198 -7.97 -3.61 -3.90
N HIS A 199 -8.11 -3.56 -2.57
CA HIS A 199 -9.40 -3.58 -1.90
C HIS A 199 -10.17 -2.27 -2.12
N LEU A 200 -9.53 -1.12 -1.89
CA LEU A 200 -10.13 0.21 -2.12
C LEU A 200 -10.55 0.43 -3.58
N THR A 201 -9.79 -0.11 -4.55
CA THR A 201 -10.15 -0.03 -5.98
C THR A 201 -11.18 -1.08 -6.40
N GLY A 202 -11.79 -1.83 -5.47
CA GLY A 202 -12.76 -2.88 -5.74
C GLY A 202 -12.23 -4.07 -6.56
N SER A 203 -10.91 -4.22 -6.64
CA SER A 203 -10.21 -5.17 -7.52
C SER A 203 -9.97 -6.53 -6.88
N ILE A 204 -10.06 -6.61 -5.55
CA ILE A 204 -10.16 -7.85 -4.78
C ILE A 204 -11.30 -7.74 -3.77
N ARG A 205 -11.91 -8.88 -3.42
CA ARG A 205 -12.77 -9.04 -2.25
C ARG A 205 -12.00 -9.83 -1.22
N LEU A 206 -12.02 -9.38 0.03
CA LEU A 206 -11.34 -10.06 1.13
C LEU A 206 -12.17 -11.29 1.56
N THR A 207 -11.50 -12.38 1.94
CA THR A 207 -12.19 -13.60 2.39
C THR A 207 -12.76 -13.46 3.79
N ASP A 208 -11.99 -12.85 4.70
CA ASP A 208 -12.39 -12.58 6.08
C ASP A 208 -12.33 -11.08 6.36
N THR A 209 -13.42 -10.52 6.89
CA THR A 209 -13.49 -9.12 7.31
C THR A 209 -13.86 -9.01 8.77
N SER A 210 -12.86 -8.82 9.62
CA SER A 210 -13.04 -8.12 10.88
C SER A 210 -13.35 -6.64 10.60
N GLN A 211 -14.61 -6.38 10.26
CA GLN A 211 -15.27 -5.06 10.28
C GLN A 211 -14.84 -4.03 9.20
N ILE A 212 -14.88 -4.43 7.93
CA ILE A 212 -15.04 -3.48 6.81
C ILE A 212 -16.45 -3.65 6.22
N ARG A 213 -17.47 -3.30 7.02
CA ARG A 213 -18.77 -2.95 6.45
C ARG A 213 -18.69 -1.50 6.01
N ALA A 214 -18.98 -1.27 4.73
CA ALA A 214 -18.83 0.04 4.12
C ALA A 214 -19.79 1.06 4.75
N GLU A 215 -19.24 2.17 5.25
CA GLU A 215 -19.94 3.45 5.25
C GLU A 215 -20.00 3.94 3.79
N ALA A 216 -20.97 3.38 3.06
CA ALA A 216 -21.33 3.76 1.70
C ALA A 216 -22.86 3.88 1.62
N SER A 217 -23.40 4.73 2.49
CA SER A 217 -24.82 5.08 2.56
C SER A 217 -24.98 6.45 3.24
N ASP A 218 -24.72 7.51 2.47
CA ASP A 218 -25.65 8.63 2.24
C ASP A 218 -25.21 9.38 0.95
#